data_AF-A0A956ZGH3-F1
#
_entry.id   AF-A0A956ZGH3-F1
#
_cell.length_a   1.000
_cell.length_b   1.000
_cell.length_c   1.000
_cell.angle_alpha   90.00
_cell.angle_beta   90.00
_cell.angle_gamma   90.00
#
_symmetry.space_group_name_H-M   'P 1'
#
loop_
_entity.id
_entity.type
_entity.pdbx_description
1 polymer ?
#
loop_
_entity_poly.entity_id
_entity_poly.type
_entity_poly.pdbx_seq_one_letter_code
_entity_poly.pdbx_strand_id
1 'polypeptide(L)'
;MRLGDLLTQAGLLEAKSLREAMMIAKQQGLPVGRVLIMAQFISEPNLQAAVQAQSLIKDGLAEADLAIEALKRCASDSVSLDQALADLGWTDTSTTLSNKLGELIVEAEILTEDSLKEGLAQADQSGFPLGRVLVSMGLMTEQLLASALNAQILVRDGKISREQAIQGLRSCRDRQISLEESLSEHGLTMPSKESIRLGELLVNAQIIDTDRLMQAVELGLVEEKPIGQVLVNLGCLNNEELDTTLMIQKCVAEGKVTKGASGELLKLMLTEGLDYDEAMKAIQAVQPRQSRALPLYQFLQLSGI
;
A
#
# COMPACT_ATOMS: atom_id res chain seq x y z
N MET A 1 5.84 13.90 10.04
CA MET A 1 5.75 14.08 11.51
C MET A 1 4.83 13.02 12.12
N ARG A 2 5.14 12.50 13.33
CA ARG A 2 4.26 11.52 14.01
C ARG A 2 3.11 12.24 14.72
N LEU A 3 1.96 11.57 14.86
CA LEU A 3 0.76 12.15 15.48
C LEU A 3 1.01 12.59 16.93
N GLY A 4 1.72 11.76 17.70
CA GLY A 4 2.09 12.09 19.08
C GLY A 4 2.92 13.38 19.18
N ASP A 5 3.90 13.57 18.29
CA ASP A 5 4.74 14.76 18.26
C ASP A 5 3.89 16.00 17.95
N LEU A 6 3.00 15.92 16.94
CA LEU A 6 2.09 16.99 16.55
C LEU A 6 1.17 17.40 17.71
N LEU A 7 0.55 16.43 18.38
CA LEU A 7 -0.31 16.67 19.55
C LEU A 7 0.43 17.36 20.70
N THR A 8 1.68 16.96 20.96
CA THR A 8 2.49 17.57 22.02
C THR A 8 2.94 18.99 21.66
N GLN A 9 3.33 19.24 20.41
CA GLN A 9 3.80 20.56 19.97
C GLN A 9 2.66 21.58 19.87
N ALA A 10 1.46 21.13 19.51
CA ALA A 10 0.27 21.96 19.52
C ALA A 10 -0.35 22.12 20.92
N GLY A 11 0.25 21.53 21.97
CA GLY A 11 -0.20 21.69 23.35
C GLY A 11 -1.51 20.97 23.69
N LEU A 12 -2.02 20.10 22.81
CA LEU A 12 -3.25 19.34 23.04
C LEU A 12 -3.04 18.09 23.90
N LEU A 13 -1.79 17.67 24.08
CA LEU A 13 -1.45 16.48 24.86
C LEU A 13 -0.11 16.64 25.56
N GLU A 14 -0.06 16.33 26.86
CA GLU A 14 1.21 16.28 27.57
C GLU A 14 2.02 15.04 27.20
N ALA A 15 3.34 15.18 27.13
CA ALA A 15 4.25 14.07 26.84
C ALA A 15 4.15 12.92 27.85
N LYS A 16 3.76 13.20 29.10
CA LYS A 16 3.53 12.18 30.13
C LYS A 16 2.27 11.37 29.84
N SER A 17 1.15 12.05 29.56
CA SER A 17 -0.13 11.43 29.21
C SER A 17 -0.06 10.61 27.93
N LEU A 18 0.73 11.06 26.93
CA LEU A 18 1.00 10.27 25.73
C LEU A 18 1.70 8.94 26.06
N ARG A 19 2.73 8.95 26.91
CA ARG A 19 3.44 7.73 27.31
C ARG A 19 2.53 6.77 28.08
N GLU A 20 1.71 7.29 28.98
CA GLU A 20 0.74 6.50 29.74
C GLU A 20 -0.27 5.83 28.80
N ALA A 21 -0.87 6.59 27.88
CA ALA A 21 -1.79 6.04 26.89
C ALA A 21 -1.14 4.97 25.99
N MET A 22 0.14 5.13 25.62
CA MET A 22 0.88 4.12 24.86
C MET A 22 1.10 2.82 25.66
N MET A 23 1.34 2.91 26.97
CA MET A 23 1.48 1.72 27.81
C MET A 23 0.16 0.96 27.92
N ILE A 24 -0.94 1.66 28.16
CA ILE A 24 -2.29 1.08 28.24
C ILE A 24 -2.67 0.44 26.90
N ALA A 25 -2.45 1.15 25.78
CA ALA A 25 -2.68 0.65 24.43
C ALA A 25 -1.92 -0.66 24.16
N LYS A 26 -0.64 -0.73 24.56
CA LYS A 26 0.18 -1.93 24.39
C LYS A 26 -0.28 -3.09 25.27
N GLN A 27 -0.68 -2.84 26.51
CA GLN A 27 -1.15 -3.88 27.44
C GLN A 27 -2.51 -4.45 27.05
N GLN A 28 -3.41 -3.62 26.53
CA GLN A 28 -4.79 -4.01 26.21
C GLN A 28 -5.02 -4.30 24.72
N GLY A 29 -4.01 -4.11 23.86
CA GLY A 29 -4.14 -4.31 22.41
C GLY A 29 -5.08 -3.31 21.73
N LEU A 30 -5.27 -2.12 22.33
CA LEU A 30 -6.17 -1.09 21.83
C LEU A 30 -5.42 -0.03 21.01
N PRO A 31 -6.06 0.63 20.03
CA PRO A 31 -5.47 1.76 19.32
C PRO A 31 -5.18 2.92 20.28
N VAL A 32 -3.98 3.52 20.19
CA VAL A 32 -3.56 4.60 21.10
C VAL A 32 -4.49 5.81 21.08
N GLY A 33 -5.04 6.18 19.91
CA GLY A 33 -6.03 7.26 19.79
C GLY A 33 -7.30 7.01 20.60
N ARG A 34 -7.77 5.76 20.63
CA ARG A 34 -8.95 5.35 21.41
C ARG A 34 -8.68 5.43 22.91
N VAL A 35 -7.49 5.00 23.33
CA VAL A 35 -7.05 5.11 24.72
C VAL A 35 -6.95 6.58 25.16
N LEU A 36 -6.41 7.46 24.31
CA LEU A 36 -6.30 8.90 24.61
C LEU A 36 -7.67 9.55 24.87
N ILE A 37 -8.71 9.16 24.12
CA ILE A 37 -10.09 9.62 24.33
C ILE A 37 -10.67 9.00 25.61
N MET A 38 -10.54 7.69 25.80
CA MET A 38 -11.10 6.99 26.97
C MET A 38 -10.50 7.47 28.30
N ALA A 39 -9.20 7.79 28.30
CA ALA A 39 -8.50 8.37 29.44
C ALA A 39 -8.75 9.89 29.61
N GLN A 40 -9.57 10.49 28.74
CA GLN A 40 -9.89 11.92 28.72
C GLN A 40 -8.67 12.84 28.59
N PHE A 41 -7.58 12.33 27.99
CA PHE A 41 -6.38 13.12 27.75
C PHE A 41 -6.52 14.05 26.54
N ILE A 42 -7.44 13.73 25.62
CA ILE A 42 -7.79 14.56 24.48
C ILE A 42 -9.26 14.37 24.14
N SER A 43 -9.93 15.41 23.66
CA SER A 43 -11.29 15.30 23.14
C SER A 43 -11.30 14.67 21.75
N GLU A 44 -12.39 14.01 21.39
CA GLU A 44 -12.57 13.42 20.06
C GLU A 44 -12.46 14.45 18.91
N PRO A 45 -13.06 15.66 19.00
CA PRO A 45 -12.89 16.68 17.96
C PRO A 45 -11.43 17.11 17.78
N ASN A 46 -10.68 17.26 18.88
CA ASN A 46 -9.28 17.65 18.84
C ASN A 46 -8.38 16.54 18.27
N LEU A 47 -8.69 15.28 18.55
CA LEU A 47 -7.98 14.16 17.94
C LEU A 47 -8.27 14.07 16.44
N GLN A 48 -9.52 14.26 16.02
CA GLN A 48 -9.89 14.30 14.60
C GLN A 48 -9.17 15.42 13.86
N ALA A 49 -9.16 16.64 14.42
CA ALA A 49 -8.42 17.76 13.86
C ALA A 49 -6.92 17.44 13.75
N ALA A 50 -6.31 16.82 14.76
CA ALA A 50 -4.89 16.45 14.72
C ALA A 50 -4.58 15.40 13.65
N VAL A 51 -5.47 14.43 13.41
CA VAL A 51 -5.31 13.43 12.34
C VAL A 51 -5.44 14.07 10.96
N GLN A 52 -6.39 14.99 10.78
CA GLN A 52 -6.56 15.76 9.54
C GLN A 52 -5.32 16.62 9.27
N ALA A 53 -4.86 17.40 10.25
CA ALA A 53 -3.65 18.20 10.17
C ALA A 53 -2.41 17.34 9.85
N GLN A 54 -2.26 16.17 10.49
CA GLN A 54 -1.18 15.25 10.18
C GLN A 54 -1.21 14.78 8.72
N SER A 55 -2.40 14.57 8.17
CA SER A 55 -2.60 14.16 6.78
C SER A 55 -2.18 15.28 5.83
N LEU A 56 -2.59 16.53 6.09
CA LEU A 56 -2.18 17.70 5.30
C LEU A 56 -0.66 17.88 5.26
N ILE A 57 0.03 17.68 6.39
CA ILE A 57 1.50 17.76 6.46
C ILE A 57 2.16 16.61 5.71
N LYS A 58 1.60 15.40 5.81
CA LYS A 58 2.14 14.23 5.13
C LYS A 58 1.98 14.33 3.62
N ASP A 59 0.88 14.92 3.17
CA ASP A 59 0.55 15.14 1.75
C ASP A 59 1.24 16.41 1.19
N GLY A 60 2.00 17.15 2.01
CA GLY A 60 2.73 18.35 1.58
C GLY A 60 1.85 19.57 1.33
N LEU A 61 0.58 19.55 1.78
CA LEU A 61 -0.41 20.61 1.59
C LEU A 61 -0.35 21.71 2.66
N ALA A 62 0.26 21.40 3.81
CA ALA A 62 0.44 22.34 4.91
C ALA A 62 1.82 22.18 5.55
N GLU A 63 2.45 23.31 5.87
CA GLU A 63 3.67 23.31 6.67
C GLU A 63 3.36 22.92 8.12
N ALA A 64 4.33 22.29 8.78
CA ALA A 64 4.15 21.79 10.15
C ALA A 64 3.82 22.92 11.13
N ASP A 65 4.47 24.08 10.99
CA ASP A 65 4.27 25.23 11.88
C ASP A 65 2.85 25.80 11.75
N LEU A 66 2.33 25.90 10.52
CA LEU A 66 0.96 26.33 10.24
C LEU A 66 -0.06 25.37 10.85
N ALA A 67 0.15 24.06 10.67
CA ALA A 67 -0.74 23.03 11.21
C ALA A 67 -0.74 23.00 12.74
N ILE A 68 0.41 23.22 13.37
CA ILE A 68 0.54 23.31 14.83
C ILE A 68 -0.26 24.52 15.35
N GLU A 69 -0.15 25.67 14.70
CA GLU A 69 -0.86 26.88 15.11
C GLU A 69 -2.39 26.76 14.91
N ALA A 70 -2.81 26.11 13.81
CA ALA A 70 -4.22 25.83 13.57
C ALA A 70 -4.81 24.91 14.65
N LEU A 71 -4.07 23.88 15.07
CA LEU A 71 -4.50 22.97 16.12
C LEU A 71 -4.60 23.64 17.50
N LYS A 72 -3.72 24.59 17.82
CA LYS A 72 -3.85 25.40 19.05
C LYS A 72 -5.15 26.19 19.05
N ARG A 73 -5.52 26.80 17.92
CA ARG A 73 -6.79 27.51 17.76
C ARG A 73 -8.00 26.60 17.86
N CYS A 74 -7.95 25.39 17.30
CA CYS A 74 -9.01 24.40 17.51
C CYS A 74 -9.22 24.11 19.00
N ALA A 75 -8.13 24.02 19.77
CA ALA A 75 -8.20 23.77 21.21
C ALA A 75 -8.68 24.98 22.02
N SER A 76 -8.28 26.21 21.66
CA SER A 76 -8.62 27.42 22.42
C SER A 76 -10.00 27.98 22.06
N ASP A 77 -10.32 28.02 20.78
CA ASP A 77 -11.46 28.76 20.25
C ASP A 77 -12.63 27.83 19.88
N SER A 78 -12.44 26.51 20.03
CA SER A 78 -13.42 25.47 19.67
C SER A 78 -13.92 25.58 18.22
N VAL A 79 -13.05 26.07 17.32
CA VAL A 79 -13.30 26.17 15.88
C VAL A 79 -12.84 24.90 15.16
N SER A 80 -13.41 24.63 13.98
CA SER A 80 -12.93 23.52 13.14
C SER A 80 -11.51 23.79 12.64
N LEU A 81 -10.81 22.72 12.26
CA LEU A 81 -9.47 22.82 11.66
C LEU A 81 -9.49 23.69 10.39
N ASP A 82 -10.50 23.51 9.55
CA ASP A 82 -10.65 24.27 8.30
C ASP A 82 -10.78 25.77 8.57
N GLN A 83 -11.56 26.16 9.58
CA GLN A 83 -11.72 27.56 9.97
C GLN A 83 -10.43 28.12 10.58
N ALA A 84 -9.76 27.35 11.44
CA ALA A 84 -8.48 27.76 12.03
C ALA A 84 -7.39 27.97 10.97
N LEU A 85 -7.32 27.08 9.97
CA LEU A 85 -6.40 27.20 8.85
C LEU A 85 -6.72 28.43 7.98
N ALA A 86 -7.99 28.62 7.61
CA ALA A 86 -8.43 29.76 6.80
C ALA A 86 -8.07 31.10 7.44
N ASP A 87 -8.31 31.24 8.75
CA ASP A 87 -7.97 32.44 9.50
C ASP A 87 -6.46 32.70 9.59
N LEU A 88 -5.63 31.65 9.55
CA LEU A 88 -4.18 31.73 9.53
C LEU A 88 -3.61 32.05 8.13
N GLY A 89 -4.49 32.39 7.18
CA GLY A 89 -4.09 32.71 5.82
C GLY A 89 -3.72 31.48 5.01
N TRP A 90 -4.12 30.27 5.45
CA TRP A 90 -4.13 29.10 4.59
C TRP A 90 -5.22 29.33 3.53
N THR A 91 -4.82 29.96 2.43
CA THR A 91 -5.63 29.96 1.22
C THR A 91 -5.61 28.55 0.71
N ASP A 92 -6.74 27.88 0.88
CA ASP A 92 -6.99 26.54 0.40
C ASP A 92 -6.55 26.46 -1.07
N THR A 93 -5.33 25.96 -1.29
CA THR A 93 -4.85 25.64 -2.63
C THR A 93 -5.43 24.27 -3.02
N SER A 94 -6.30 23.69 -2.18
CA SER A 94 -6.75 22.31 -2.23
C SER A 94 -8.26 22.11 -2.17
N THR A 95 -9.08 23.16 -2.32
CA THR A 95 -10.55 22.97 -2.47
C THR A 95 -10.87 22.13 -3.71
N THR A 96 -9.87 21.80 -4.51
CA THR A 96 -9.98 21.01 -5.72
C THR A 96 -9.09 19.77 -5.78
N LEU A 97 -8.13 19.52 -4.86
CA LEU A 97 -7.07 18.53 -5.13
C LEU A 97 -6.46 17.80 -3.90
N SER A 98 -7.25 17.22 -2.99
CA SER A 98 -6.75 16.28 -1.99
C SER A 98 -6.66 14.84 -2.52
N ASN A 99 -5.67 14.06 -2.05
CA ASN A 99 -5.51 12.65 -2.45
C ASN A 99 -6.51 11.74 -1.71
N LYS A 100 -7.63 12.29 -1.21
CA LYS A 100 -8.68 11.49 -0.57
C LYS A 100 -9.35 10.62 -1.63
N LEU A 101 -9.73 9.43 -1.19
CA LEU A 101 -10.40 8.43 -2.02
C LEU A 101 -11.65 9.00 -2.72
N GLY A 102 -12.45 9.81 -2.00
CA GLY A 102 -13.66 10.40 -2.54
C GLY A 102 -13.42 11.30 -3.75
N GLU A 103 -12.42 12.19 -3.69
CA GLU A 103 -12.12 13.14 -4.75
C GLU A 103 -11.54 12.46 -5.99
N LEU A 104 -10.61 11.51 -5.80
CA LEU A 104 -10.04 10.72 -6.91
C LEU A 104 -11.12 9.96 -7.68
N ILE A 105 -12.10 9.39 -6.98
CA ILE A 105 -13.18 8.61 -7.58
C ILE A 105 -14.20 9.51 -8.28
N VAL A 106 -14.46 10.72 -7.75
CA VAL A 106 -15.34 11.71 -8.39
C VAL A 106 -14.69 12.28 -9.65
N GLU A 107 -13.41 12.65 -9.62
CA GLU A 107 -12.68 13.17 -10.79
C GLU A 107 -12.47 12.10 -11.86
N ALA A 108 -12.32 10.84 -11.45
CA ALA A 108 -12.34 9.69 -12.36
C ALA A 108 -13.75 9.38 -12.91
N GLU A 109 -14.77 10.17 -12.54
CA GLU A 109 -16.17 10.02 -12.96
C GLU A 109 -16.75 8.63 -12.61
N ILE A 110 -16.20 7.97 -11.60
CA ILE A 110 -16.74 6.70 -11.09
C ILE A 110 -17.96 6.99 -10.21
N LEU A 111 -17.96 8.11 -9.49
CA LEU A 111 -19.08 8.61 -8.70
C LEU A 111 -19.39 10.07 -9.03
N THR A 112 -20.62 10.48 -8.78
CA THR A 112 -21.00 11.89 -8.71
C THR A 112 -20.75 12.43 -7.30
N GLU A 113 -20.64 13.75 -7.17
CA GLU A 113 -20.54 14.41 -5.86
C GLU A 113 -21.72 14.08 -4.94
N ASP A 114 -22.93 13.99 -5.50
CA ASP A 114 -24.13 13.67 -4.74
C ASP A 114 -24.08 12.24 -4.19
N SER A 115 -23.70 11.26 -5.01
CA SER A 115 -23.51 9.86 -4.58
C SER A 115 -22.40 9.72 -3.53
N LEU A 116 -21.35 10.54 -3.62
CA LEU A 116 -20.29 10.57 -2.61
C LEU A 116 -20.81 11.12 -1.27
N LYS A 117 -21.61 12.20 -1.29
CA LYS A 117 -22.22 12.79 -0.08
C LYS A 117 -23.16 11.80 0.61
N GLU A 118 -23.99 11.09 -0.17
CA GLU A 118 -24.86 10.03 0.35
C GLU A 118 -24.04 8.89 0.98
N GLY A 119 -22.98 8.44 0.31
CA GLY A 119 -22.08 7.42 0.84
C GLY A 119 -21.39 7.83 2.15
N LEU A 120 -20.97 9.09 2.26
CA LEU A 120 -20.38 9.66 3.48
C LEU A 120 -21.39 9.71 4.63
N ALA A 121 -22.60 10.22 4.38
CA ALA A 121 -23.65 10.28 5.39
C ALA A 121 -24.02 8.87 5.92
N GLN A 122 -24.05 7.87 5.04
CA GLN A 122 -24.33 6.49 5.40
C GLN A 122 -23.15 5.83 6.14
N ALA A 123 -21.91 6.15 5.77
CA ALA A 123 -20.71 5.72 6.50
C ALA A 123 -20.70 6.28 7.93
N ASP A 124 -21.04 7.55 8.10
CA ASP A 124 -21.11 8.20 9.42
C ASP A 124 -22.21 7.58 10.30
N GLN A 125 -23.38 7.28 9.73
CA GLN A 125 -24.48 6.65 10.47
C GLN A 125 -24.21 5.18 10.83
N SER A 126 -23.56 4.42 9.92
CA SER A 126 -23.33 2.99 10.12
C SER A 126 -22.02 2.67 10.84
N GLY A 127 -21.07 3.62 10.88
CA GLY A 127 -19.72 3.41 11.42
C GLY A 127 -18.84 2.51 10.54
N PHE A 128 -19.28 2.15 9.33
CA PHE A 128 -18.48 1.35 8.40
C PHE A 128 -17.61 2.24 7.49
N PRO A 129 -16.45 1.72 7.02
CA PRO A 129 -15.61 2.47 6.08
C PRO A 129 -16.35 2.85 4.80
N LEU A 130 -16.13 4.07 4.31
CA LEU A 130 -16.77 4.62 3.11
C LEU A 130 -16.71 3.65 1.92
N GLY A 131 -15.54 3.06 1.62
CA GLY A 131 -15.40 2.11 0.51
C GLY A 131 -16.36 0.91 0.62
N ARG A 132 -16.54 0.36 1.83
CA ARG A 132 -17.47 -0.75 2.06
C ARG A 132 -18.92 -0.31 1.84
N VAL A 133 -19.25 0.89 2.29
CA VAL A 133 -20.58 1.49 2.11
C VAL A 133 -20.88 1.69 0.63
N LEU A 134 -19.95 2.28 -0.13
CA LEU A 134 -20.11 2.52 -1.56
C LEU A 134 -20.31 1.22 -2.37
N VAL A 135 -19.59 0.15 -2.03
CA VAL A 135 -19.81 -1.19 -2.63
C VAL A 135 -21.18 -1.74 -2.24
N SER A 136 -21.56 -1.65 -0.96
CA SER A 136 -22.85 -2.16 -0.48
C SER A 136 -24.06 -1.44 -1.07
N MET A 137 -23.91 -0.15 -1.42
CA MET A 137 -24.91 0.66 -2.11
C MET A 137 -24.96 0.35 -3.63
N GLY A 138 -24.07 -0.49 -4.14
CA GLY A 138 -23.97 -0.79 -5.57
C GLY A 138 -23.42 0.34 -6.42
N LEU A 139 -22.83 1.37 -5.78
CA LEU A 139 -22.27 2.54 -6.47
C LEU A 139 -20.91 2.24 -7.12
N MET A 140 -20.22 1.19 -6.67
CA MET A 140 -18.96 0.71 -7.25
C MET A 140 -18.77 -0.78 -7.02
N THR A 141 -17.95 -1.42 -7.86
CA THR A 141 -17.55 -2.83 -7.68
C THR A 141 -16.37 -2.95 -6.71
N GLU A 142 -16.21 -4.14 -6.11
CA GLU A 142 -15.04 -4.44 -5.27
C GLU A 142 -13.72 -4.26 -6.03
N GLN A 143 -13.70 -4.62 -7.32
CA GLN A 143 -12.54 -4.44 -8.19
C GLN A 143 -12.20 -2.96 -8.39
N LEU A 144 -13.20 -2.10 -8.65
CA LEU A 144 -12.98 -0.66 -8.79
C LEU A 144 -12.55 -0.02 -7.47
N LEU A 145 -13.11 -0.46 -6.33
CA LEU A 145 -12.66 -0.01 -5.02
C LEU A 145 -11.19 -0.38 -4.78
N ALA A 146 -10.79 -1.62 -5.10
CA ALA A 146 -9.40 -2.05 -4.98
C ALA A 146 -8.46 -1.20 -5.84
N SER A 147 -8.83 -0.94 -7.10
CA SER A 147 -8.08 -0.04 -7.99
C SER A 147 -7.99 1.38 -7.42
N ALA A 148 -9.08 1.94 -6.89
CA ALA A 148 -9.08 3.29 -6.32
C ALA A 148 -8.20 3.41 -5.06
N LEU A 149 -8.22 2.39 -4.19
CA LEU A 149 -7.34 2.32 -3.02
C LEU A 149 -5.87 2.19 -3.42
N ASN A 150 -5.57 1.34 -4.42
CA ASN A 150 -4.21 1.22 -4.95
C ASN A 150 -3.74 2.55 -5.55
N ALA A 151 -4.57 3.20 -6.38
CA ALA A 151 -4.26 4.50 -6.95
C ALA A 151 -3.96 5.54 -5.86
N GLN A 152 -4.80 5.60 -4.82
CA GLN A 152 -4.59 6.48 -3.68
C GLN A 152 -3.24 6.24 -2.99
N ILE A 153 -2.88 4.97 -2.74
CA ILE A 153 -1.59 4.61 -2.13
C ILE A 153 -0.43 5.05 -3.03
N LEU A 154 -0.52 4.84 -4.34
CA LEU A 154 0.54 5.16 -5.28
C LEU A 154 0.75 6.67 -5.45
N VAL A 155 -0.33 7.45 -5.48
CA VAL A 155 -0.26 8.92 -5.50
C VAL A 155 0.34 9.43 -4.19
N ARG A 156 -0.12 8.91 -3.05
CA ARG A 156 0.39 9.28 -1.73
C ARG A 156 1.87 8.94 -1.56
N ASP A 157 2.31 7.81 -2.09
CA ASP A 157 3.70 7.37 -2.05
C ASP A 157 4.56 8.03 -3.15
N GLY A 158 3.99 8.94 -3.95
CA GLY A 158 4.68 9.70 -5.00
C GLY A 158 5.12 8.87 -6.22
N LYS A 159 4.55 7.67 -6.39
CA LYS A 159 4.90 6.74 -7.47
C LYS A 159 4.23 7.07 -8.80
N ILE A 160 3.05 7.66 -8.75
CA ILE A 160 2.30 8.15 -9.91
C ILE A 160 1.73 9.54 -9.61
N SER A 161 1.52 10.34 -10.64
CA SER A 161 0.81 11.62 -10.51
C SER A 161 -0.69 11.41 -10.32
N ARG A 162 -1.37 12.44 -9.79
CA ARG A 162 -2.83 12.43 -9.63
C ARG A 162 -3.52 12.23 -10.99
N GLU A 163 -3.05 12.90 -12.03
CA GLU A 163 -3.59 12.81 -13.39
C GLU A 163 -3.48 11.38 -13.94
N GLN A 164 -2.34 10.72 -13.68
CA GLN A 164 -2.11 9.33 -14.05
C GLN A 164 -3.07 8.39 -13.31
N ALA A 165 -3.32 8.64 -12.02
CA ALA A 165 -4.29 7.89 -11.24
C ALA A 165 -5.72 8.05 -11.79
N ILE A 166 -6.15 9.29 -12.09
CA ILE A 166 -7.49 9.57 -12.64
C ILE A 166 -7.67 8.89 -14.00
N GLN A 167 -6.69 9.00 -14.89
CA GLN A 167 -6.73 8.34 -16.21
C GLN A 167 -6.73 6.81 -16.09
N GLY A 168 -5.94 6.27 -15.14
CA GLY A 168 -5.93 4.85 -14.83
C GLY A 168 -7.29 4.34 -14.35
N LEU A 169 -7.91 5.06 -13.41
CA LEU A 169 -9.22 4.73 -12.86
C LEU A 169 -10.34 4.81 -13.90
N ARG A 170 -10.31 5.80 -14.80
CA ARG A 170 -11.24 5.86 -15.95
C ARG A 170 -11.11 4.63 -16.84
N SER A 171 -9.88 4.21 -17.14
CA SER A 171 -9.62 3.01 -17.92
C SER A 171 -10.09 1.73 -17.20
N CYS A 172 -9.91 1.64 -15.88
CA CYS A 172 -10.46 0.53 -15.09
C CYS A 172 -11.99 0.47 -15.17
N ARG A 173 -12.67 1.61 -15.13
CA ARG A 173 -14.13 1.69 -15.26
C ARG A 173 -14.60 1.27 -16.65
N ASP A 174 -13.99 1.81 -17.69
CA ASP A 174 -14.48 1.67 -19.07
C ASP A 174 -14.11 0.30 -19.67
N ARG A 175 -12.95 -0.26 -19.31
CA ARG A 175 -12.39 -1.49 -19.90
C ARG A 175 -12.34 -2.67 -18.93
N GLN A 176 -12.71 -2.48 -17.67
CA GLN A 176 -12.65 -3.51 -16.61
C GLN A 176 -11.25 -4.13 -16.40
N ILE A 177 -10.20 -3.41 -16.77
CA ILE A 177 -8.81 -3.80 -16.55
C ILE A 177 -8.31 -3.37 -15.17
N SER A 178 -7.21 -3.97 -14.72
CA SER A 178 -6.54 -3.56 -13.49
C SER A 178 -5.90 -2.18 -13.62
N LEU A 179 -5.64 -1.51 -12.48
CA LEU A 179 -4.96 -0.22 -12.48
C LEU A 179 -3.53 -0.36 -13.03
N GLU A 180 -2.85 -1.44 -12.66
CA GLU A 180 -1.49 -1.75 -13.08
C GLU A 180 -1.39 -1.93 -14.59
N GLU A 181 -2.34 -2.67 -15.18
CA GLU A 181 -2.43 -2.86 -16.62
C GLU A 181 -2.67 -1.52 -17.34
N SER A 182 -3.60 -0.70 -16.83
CA SER A 182 -3.87 0.62 -17.40
C SER A 182 -2.63 1.54 -17.34
N LEU A 183 -1.93 1.59 -16.21
CA LEU A 183 -0.74 2.42 -16.06
C LEU A 183 0.42 1.93 -16.95
N SER A 184 0.54 0.61 -17.15
CA SER A 184 1.57 0.01 -18.01
C SER A 184 1.40 0.38 -19.48
N GLU A 185 0.16 0.48 -19.98
CA GLU A 185 -0.13 0.94 -21.35
C GLU A 185 0.32 2.40 -21.59
N HIS A 186 0.33 3.22 -20.53
CA HIS A 186 0.72 4.64 -20.59
C HIS A 186 2.23 4.85 -20.32
N GLY A 187 3.04 3.79 -20.42
CA GLY A 187 4.50 3.88 -20.34
C GLY A 187 5.06 3.99 -18.91
N LEU A 188 4.21 3.84 -17.88
CA LEU A 188 4.65 3.75 -16.50
C LEU A 188 4.95 2.29 -16.19
N THR A 189 6.22 1.93 -16.17
CA THR A 189 6.65 0.69 -15.54
C THR A 189 6.50 0.85 -14.03
N MET A 190 5.30 0.59 -13.55
CA MET A 190 5.09 0.32 -12.15
C MET A 190 6.07 -0.78 -11.73
N PRO A 191 6.72 -0.70 -10.55
CA PRO A 191 7.22 -1.90 -9.94
C PRO A 191 5.97 -2.73 -9.67
N SER A 192 5.62 -3.57 -10.66
CA SER A 192 4.86 -4.77 -10.43
C SER A 192 5.47 -5.33 -9.15
N LYS A 193 4.68 -5.37 -8.08
CA LYS A 193 5.00 -6.31 -7.02
C LYS A 193 4.84 -7.65 -7.72
N GLU A 194 5.87 -8.09 -8.42
CA GLU A 194 5.99 -9.46 -8.86
C GLU A 194 6.03 -10.25 -7.55
N SER A 195 4.86 -10.64 -7.08
CA SER A 195 4.72 -11.50 -5.91
C SER A 195 4.52 -12.89 -6.47
N ILE A 196 5.50 -13.75 -6.26
CA ILE A 196 5.37 -15.17 -6.54
C ILE A 196 4.79 -15.87 -5.31
N ARG A 197 3.82 -16.76 -5.50
CA ARG A 197 3.28 -17.55 -4.38
C ARG A 197 4.33 -18.56 -3.93
N LEU A 198 4.39 -18.85 -2.63
CA LEU A 198 5.41 -19.76 -2.06
C LEU A 198 5.38 -21.15 -2.73
N GLY A 199 4.18 -21.72 -2.90
CA GLY A 199 4.03 -22.99 -3.61
C GLY A 199 4.44 -22.94 -5.08
N GLU A 200 4.13 -21.84 -5.78
CA GLU A 200 4.55 -21.64 -7.17
C GLU A 200 6.08 -21.56 -7.30
N LEU A 201 6.73 -20.84 -6.38
CA LEU A 201 8.18 -20.73 -6.32
C LEU A 201 8.85 -22.09 -6.09
N LEU A 202 8.33 -22.91 -5.17
CA LEU A 202 8.86 -24.24 -4.87
C LEU A 202 8.69 -25.23 -6.02
N VAL A 203 7.54 -25.17 -6.72
CA VAL A 203 7.29 -25.99 -7.92
C VAL A 203 8.22 -25.55 -9.05
N ASN A 204 8.37 -24.24 -9.28
CA ASN A 204 9.30 -23.71 -10.30
C ASN A 204 10.76 -24.09 -10.02
N ALA A 205 11.14 -24.14 -8.74
CA ALA A 205 12.45 -24.59 -8.29
C ALA A 205 12.62 -26.12 -8.31
N GLN A 206 11.58 -26.88 -8.65
CA GLN A 206 11.57 -28.35 -8.65
C GLN A 206 11.87 -28.97 -7.28
N ILE A 207 11.56 -28.25 -6.20
CA ILE A 207 11.76 -28.72 -4.81
C ILE A 207 10.56 -29.56 -4.38
N ILE A 208 9.35 -29.19 -4.82
CA ILE A 208 8.12 -29.93 -4.56
C ILE A 208 7.35 -30.12 -5.87
N ASP A 209 6.66 -31.24 -5.98
CA ASP A 209 5.71 -31.49 -7.07
C ASP A 209 4.33 -30.92 -6.75
N THR A 210 3.53 -30.68 -7.79
CA THR A 210 2.17 -30.13 -7.69
C THR A 210 1.25 -30.97 -6.80
N ASP A 211 1.37 -32.29 -6.83
CA ASP A 211 0.54 -33.20 -6.02
C ASP A 211 0.84 -33.05 -4.52
N ARG A 212 2.13 -32.92 -4.17
CA ARG A 212 2.56 -32.69 -2.78
C ARG A 212 2.15 -31.32 -2.29
N LEU A 213 2.23 -30.30 -3.15
CA LEU A 213 1.73 -28.97 -2.84
C LEU A 213 0.22 -29.00 -2.58
N MET A 214 -0.56 -29.71 -3.39
CA MET A 214 -2.01 -29.83 -3.23
C MET A 214 -2.37 -30.49 -1.90
N GLN A 215 -1.69 -31.58 -1.54
CA GLN A 215 -1.85 -32.24 -0.24
C GLN A 215 -1.54 -31.28 0.93
N ALA A 216 -0.46 -30.50 0.83
CA ALA A 216 -0.11 -29.52 1.86
C ALA A 216 -1.15 -28.40 1.99
N VAL A 217 -1.73 -27.96 0.87
CA VAL A 217 -2.79 -26.94 0.85
C VAL A 217 -4.07 -27.48 1.50
N GLU A 218 -4.49 -28.69 1.16
CA GLU A 218 -5.65 -29.33 1.77
C GLU A 218 -5.50 -29.45 3.28
N LEU A 219 -4.35 -29.96 3.75
CA LEU A 219 -4.09 -30.10 5.17
C LEU A 219 -4.02 -28.75 5.90
N GLY A 220 -3.40 -27.73 5.27
CA GLY A 220 -3.35 -26.38 5.83
C GLY A 220 -4.70 -25.70 5.94
N LEU A 221 -5.62 -25.96 4.99
CA LEU A 221 -6.99 -25.47 5.05
C LEU A 221 -7.81 -26.17 6.14
N VAL A 222 -7.66 -27.47 6.31
CA VAL A 222 -8.37 -28.25 7.33
C VAL A 222 -7.88 -27.91 8.75
N GLU A 223 -6.57 -27.71 8.91
CA GLU A 223 -5.95 -27.44 10.22
C GLU A 223 -5.79 -25.94 10.54
N GLU A 224 -6.21 -25.05 9.63
CA GLU A 224 -6.03 -23.58 9.71
C GLU A 224 -4.56 -23.17 9.96
N LYS A 225 -3.62 -23.88 9.34
CA LYS A 225 -2.17 -23.65 9.50
C LYS A 225 -1.55 -23.00 8.26
N PRO A 226 -0.51 -22.17 8.44
CA PRO A 226 0.19 -21.58 7.31
C PRO A 226 0.89 -22.65 6.48
N ILE A 227 0.76 -22.55 5.15
CA ILE A 227 1.26 -23.56 4.19
C ILE A 227 2.76 -23.86 4.37
N GLY A 228 3.57 -22.86 4.68
CA GLY A 228 5.01 -23.05 4.93
C GLY A 228 5.28 -23.99 6.09
N GLN A 229 4.54 -23.86 7.20
CA GLN A 229 4.66 -24.75 8.35
C GLN A 229 4.16 -26.16 8.03
N VAL A 230 3.10 -26.27 7.23
CA VAL A 230 2.57 -27.57 6.80
C VAL A 230 3.58 -28.29 5.91
N LEU A 231 4.24 -27.58 4.99
CA LEU A 231 5.31 -28.12 4.15
C LEU A 231 6.50 -28.60 4.99
N VAL A 232 6.84 -27.89 6.07
CA VAL A 232 7.86 -28.34 7.02
C VAL A 232 7.43 -29.60 7.77
N ASN A 233 6.19 -29.65 8.26
CA ASN A 233 5.66 -30.79 8.98
C ASN A 233 5.54 -32.05 8.10
N LEU A 234 5.25 -31.88 6.81
CA LEU A 234 5.20 -32.97 5.82
C LEU A 234 6.60 -33.42 5.38
N GLY A 235 7.67 -32.77 5.85
CA GLY A 235 9.04 -33.07 5.47
C GLY A 235 9.39 -32.67 4.04
N CYS A 236 8.58 -31.80 3.41
CA CYS A 236 8.87 -31.25 2.09
C CYS A 236 9.95 -30.16 2.15
N LEU A 237 10.07 -29.49 3.29
CA LEU A 237 11.06 -28.47 3.58
C LEU A 237 11.58 -28.63 5.02
N ASN A 238 12.78 -28.14 5.28
CA ASN A 238 13.22 -27.80 6.63
C ASN A 238 13.04 -26.28 6.90
N ASN A 239 13.29 -25.83 8.14
CA ASN A 239 13.11 -24.42 8.49
C ASN A 239 14.08 -23.48 7.73
N GLU A 240 15.32 -23.91 7.47
CA GLU A 240 16.32 -23.11 6.74
C GLU A 240 15.93 -22.95 5.26
N GLU A 241 15.41 -24.00 4.64
CA GLU A 241 14.89 -23.99 3.27
C GLU A 241 13.64 -23.10 3.15
N LEU A 242 12.76 -23.14 4.14
CA LEU A 242 11.60 -22.26 4.21
C LEU A 242 12.01 -20.79 4.33
N ASP A 243 12.96 -20.47 5.21
CA ASP A 243 13.48 -19.11 5.38
C ASP A 243 14.14 -18.59 4.11
N THR A 244 14.92 -19.44 3.42
CA THR A 244 15.52 -19.12 2.11
C THR A 244 14.45 -18.86 1.05
N THR A 245 13.41 -19.68 1.00
CA THR A 245 12.27 -19.52 0.08
C THR A 245 11.55 -18.19 0.32
N LEU A 246 11.32 -17.82 1.59
CA LEU A 246 10.70 -16.56 1.97
C LEU A 246 11.60 -15.35 1.66
N MET A 247 12.92 -15.49 1.85
CA MET A 247 13.88 -14.47 1.45
C MET A 247 13.80 -14.20 -0.05
N ILE A 248 13.79 -15.24 -0.90
CA ILE A 248 13.68 -15.06 -2.35
C ILE A 248 12.33 -14.43 -2.71
N GLN A 249 11.22 -14.90 -2.14
CA GLN A 249 9.90 -14.29 -2.35
C GLN A 249 9.91 -12.79 -2.04
N LYS A 250 10.58 -12.38 -0.97
CA LYS A 250 10.78 -10.96 -0.61
C LYS A 250 11.63 -10.23 -1.65
N CYS A 251 12.72 -10.83 -2.13
CA CYS A 251 13.56 -10.25 -3.18
C CYS A 251 12.79 -10.03 -4.50
N VAL A 252 11.87 -10.92 -4.87
CA VAL A 252 10.98 -10.72 -6.04
C VAL A 252 10.01 -9.57 -5.79
N ALA A 253 9.40 -9.50 -4.60
CA ALA A 253 8.49 -8.42 -4.24
C ALA A 253 9.19 -7.04 -4.18
N GLU A 254 10.49 -7.00 -3.87
CA GLU A 254 11.34 -5.81 -3.89
C GLU A 254 11.90 -5.48 -5.29
N GLY A 255 11.64 -6.33 -6.30
CA GLY A 255 12.13 -6.15 -7.68
C GLY A 255 13.62 -6.43 -7.86
N LYS A 256 14.29 -7.07 -6.89
CA LYS A 256 15.70 -7.45 -6.98
C LYS A 256 15.92 -8.68 -7.86
N VAL A 257 14.91 -9.53 -7.98
CA VAL A 257 14.91 -10.78 -8.75
C VAL A 257 13.61 -10.85 -9.55
N THR A 258 13.67 -11.23 -10.82
CA THR A 258 12.46 -11.39 -11.65
C THR A 258 11.77 -12.71 -11.32
N LYS A 259 10.44 -12.77 -11.49
CA LYS A 259 9.66 -14.00 -11.26
C LYS A 259 10.23 -15.19 -12.03
N GLY A 260 10.65 -15.00 -13.28
CA GLY A 260 11.23 -16.04 -14.12
C GLY A 260 12.57 -16.58 -13.60
N ALA A 261 13.41 -15.72 -13.01
CA ALA A 261 14.71 -16.12 -12.45
C ALA A 261 14.61 -16.72 -11.03
N SER A 262 13.54 -16.39 -10.30
CA SER A 262 13.42 -16.75 -8.88
C SER A 262 13.41 -18.26 -8.60
N GLY A 263 12.84 -19.07 -9.49
CA GLY A 263 12.82 -20.53 -9.34
C GLY A 263 14.21 -21.14 -9.51
N GLU A 264 14.97 -20.71 -10.52
CA GLU A 264 16.35 -21.15 -10.74
C GLU A 264 17.26 -20.69 -9.60
N LEU A 265 17.07 -19.46 -9.09
CA LEU A 265 17.79 -18.96 -7.92
C LEU A 265 17.56 -19.83 -6.69
N LEU A 266 16.30 -20.15 -6.39
CA LEU A 266 15.97 -21.00 -5.25
C LEU A 266 16.57 -22.40 -5.42
N LYS A 267 16.52 -22.95 -6.64
CA LYS A 267 17.12 -24.24 -6.94
C LYS A 267 18.63 -24.24 -6.67
N LEU A 268 19.36 -23.28 -7.22
CA LEU A 268 20.81 -23.15 -7.01
C LEU A 268 21.17 -23.04 -5.51
N MET A 269 20.42 -22.24 -4.75
CA MET A 269 20.68 -22.08 -3.31
C MET A 269 20.38 -23.34 -2.51
N LEU A 270 19.27 -24.04 -2.79
CA LEU A 270 18.86 -25.20 -1.99
C LEU A 270 19.50 -26.53 -2.44
N THR A 271 19.71 -26.74 -3.74
CA THR A 271 20.29 -27.98 -4.26
C THR A 271 21.79 -27.94 -4.40
N GLU A 272 22.35 -26.79 -4.76
CA GLU A 272 23.81 -26.65 -4.98
C GLU A 272 24.53 -25.98 -3.80
N GLY A 273 23.79 -25.48 -2.80
CA GLY A 273 24.34 -24.87 -1.60
C GLY A 273 25.07 -23.55 -1.84
N LEU A 274 24.81 -22.91 -2.98
CA LEU A 274 25.40 -21.63 -3.35
C LEU A 274 24.84 -20.51 -2.47
N ASP A 275 25.69 -19.54 -2.14
CA ASP A 275 25.19 -18.32 -1.51
C ASP A 275 24.40 -17.47 -2.51
N TYR A 276 23.67 -16.48 -1.99
CA TYR A 276 22.81 -15.62 -2.82
C TYR A 276 23.59 -14.91 -3.93
N ASP A 277 24.81 -14.41 -3.65
CA ASP A 277 25.59 -13.63 -4.60
C ASP A 277 26.19 -14.51 -5.69
N GLU A 278 26.62 -15.72 -5.34
CA GLU A 278 27.11 -16.74 -6.27
C GLU A 278 26.00 -17.24 -7.19
N ALA A 279 24.82 -17.56 -6.63
CA ALA A 279 23.67 -18.01 -7.39
C ALA A 279 23.14 -16.91 -8.34
N MET A 280 23.15 -15.64 -7.91
CA MET A 280 22.78 -14.51 -8.77
C MET A 280 23.76 -14.30 -9.94
N LYS A 281 25.06 -14.49 -9.71
CA LYS A 281 26.07 -14.44 -10.79
C LYS A 281 25.86 -15.56 -11.81
N ALA A 282 25.54 -16.76 -11.35
CA ALA A 282 25.27 -17.89 -12.23
C ALA A 282 24.08 -17.61 -13.16
N ILE A 283 22.97 -17.08 -12.63
CA ILE A 283 21.79 -16.71 -13.43
C ILE A 283 22.10 -15.61 -14.44
N GLN A 284 22.88 -14.60 -14.05
CA GLN A 284 23.28 -13.51 -14.95
C GLN A 284 24.24 -13.98 -16.07
N ALA A 285 25.00 -15.06 -15.84
CA ALA A 285 25.87 -15.64 -16.85
C ALA A 285 25.10 -16.51 -17.85
N VAL A 286 24.00 -17.15 -17.41
CA VAL A 286 23.16 -18.03 -18.23
C VAL A 286 22.13 -17.25 -19.05
N GLN A 287 21.62 -16.12 -18.56
CA GLN A 287 20.82 -15.22 -19.37
C GLN A 287 21.73 -14.59 -20.43
N PRO A 288 21.62 -14.94 -21.74
CA PRO A 288 22.35 -14.22 -22.76
C PRO A 288 21.95 -12.76 -22.60
N ARG A 289 22.96 -11.87 -22.50
CA ARG A 289 22.80 -10.41 -22.58
C ARG A 289 21.62 -10.17 -23.50
N GLN A 290 20.49 -9.69 -22.96
CA GLN A 290 19.32 -9.35 -23.76
C GLN A 290 19.87 -8.69 -25.01
N SER A 291 19.73 -9.35 -26.14
CA SER A 291 20.15 -8.79 -27.41
C SER A 291 19.41 -7.48 -27.45
N ARG A 292 20.14 -6.37 -27.26
CA ARG A 292 19.63 -5.04 -27.52
C ARG A 292 19.05 -5.18 -28.91
N ALA A 293 17.72 -5.23 -29.01
CA ALA A 293 17.05 -5.12 -30.28
C ALA A 293 17.40 -3.71 -30.73
N LEU A 294 18.50 -3.60 -31.48
CA LEU A 294 18.91 -2.34 -32.06
C LEU A 294 17.69 -1.91 -32.90
N PRO A 295 17.16 -0.69 -32.71
CA PRO A 295 16.16 -0.17 -33.60
C PRO A 295 16.63 -0.38 -35.04
N LEU A 296 15.74 -0.82 -35.94
CA LEU A 296 16.07 -1.26 -37.31
C LEU A 296 17.05 -0.29 -38.04
N TYR A 297 16.95 1.01 -37.75
CA TYR A 297 17.84 2.04 -38.28
C TYR A 297 19.33 1.87 -37.87
N GLN A 298 19.62 1.46 -36.62
CA GLN A 298 20.99 1.17 -36.16
C GLN A 298 21.54 -0.11 -36.78
N PHE A 299 20.67 -1.09 -37.06
CA PHE A 299 21.07 -2.30 -37.79
C PHE A 299 21.41 -1.99 -39.25
N LEU A 300 20.65 -1.11 -39.91
CA LEU A 300 20.92 -0.65 -41.27
C LEU A 300 22.22 0.17 -41.35
N GLN A 301 22.45 1.09 -40.41
CA GLN A 301 23.71 1.86 -40.36
C GLN A 301 24.96 0.99 -40.16
N LEU A 302 24.85 -0.09 -39.37
CA LEU A 302 25.96 -1.03 -39.19
C LEU A 302 26.14 -1.99 -40.37
N SER A 303 25.10 -2.19 -41.18
CA SER A 303 25.13 -3.08 -42.36
C SER A 303 25.60 -2.39 -43.64
N GLY A 304 25.89 -1.08 -43.58
CA GLY A 304 26.48 -0.33 -44.70
C GLY A 304 25.54 -0.16 -45.90
N ILE A 305 24.22 -0.18 -45.69
CA ILE A 305 23.19 0.12 -46.70
C ILE A 305 22.50 1.43 -46.32
#